data_AF-A0A6L9ZGF6-F1
#
_entry.id   AF-A0A6L9ZGF6-F1
#
_cell.length_a   1.000
_cell.length_b   1.000
_cell.length_c   1.000
_cell.angle_alpha   90.00
_cell.angle_beta   90.00
_cell.angle_gamma   90.00
#
_symmetry.space_group_name_H-M   'P 1'
#
loop_
_entity.id
_entity.type
_entity.pdbx_description
1 polymer ?
#
loop_
_entity_poly.entity_id
_entity_poly.type
_entity_poly.pdbx_seq_one_letter_code
_entity_poly.pdbx_strand_id
1 'polypeptide(L)'
;MFTLAVAAGNRGFLAIGDWLKSYHDELVALFEPPKQRLPSYSTIRRTLLRIDDQKYSACLSRFFYIEPKANETIATDGLCATRLL
;
A
#
# COMPACT_ATOMS: atom_id res chain seq x y z
N MET A 1 3.60 -5.81 -4.48
CA MET A 1 2.38 -5.19 -5.05
C MET A 1 1.60 -4.36 -4.03
N PHE A 2 1.04 -4.93 -2.95
CA PHE A 2 0.38 -4.14 -1.89
C PHE A 2 1.32 -3.14 -1.20
N THR A 3 2.55 -3.53 -0.93
CA THR A 3 3.63 -2.65 -0.43
C THR A 3 3.90 -1.45 -1.34
N LEU A 4 3.80 -1.62 -2.67
CA LEU A 4 4.00 -0.55 -3.65
C LEU A 4 2.80 0.38 -3.73
N ALA A 5 1.58 -0.16 -3.68
CA ALA A 5 0.37 0.65 -3.60
C ALA A 5 0.38 1.51 -2.32
N VAL A 6 0.78 0.93 -1.18
CA VAL A 6 0.91 1.64 0.09
C VAL A 6 2.06 2.67 0.07
N ALA A 7 3.19 2.36 -0.58
CA ALA A 7 4.28 3.33 -0.81
C ALA A 7 3.82 4.51 -1.67
N ALA A 8 2.96 4.26 -2.66
CA ALA A 8 2.33 5.27 -3.50
C ALA A 8 1.19 6.03 -2.81
N GLY A 9 1.00 5.85 -1.48
CA GLY A 9 -0.03 6.54 -0.68
C GLY A 9 -1.42 5.88 -0.72
N ASN A 10 -1.58 4.76 -1.42
CA ASN A 10 -2.87 4.08 -1.57
C ASN A 10 -3.06 3.02 -0.47
N ARG A 11 -3.76 3.39 0.61
CA ARG A 11 -4.02 2.47 1.75
C ARG A 11 -5.45 1.91 1.82
N GLY A 12 -6.41 2.49 1.08
CA GLY A 12 -7.77 1.97 0.98
C GLY A 12 -7.96 1.01 -0.19
N PHE A 13 -8.88 0.02 -0.06
CA PHE A 13 -9.13 -0.95 -1.14
C PHE A 13 -9.58 -0.29 -2.45
N LEU A 14 -10.27 0.86 -2.35
CA LEU A 14 -10.65 1.66 -3.52
C LEU A 14 -9.43 2.28 -4.19
N ALA A 15 -8.63 3.03 -3.43
CA ALA A 15 -7.41 3.67 -3.92
C ALA A 15 -6.40 2.66 -4.52
N ILE A 16 -6.25 1.49 -3.89
CA ILE A 16 -5.40 0.41 -4.41
C ILE A 16 -5.95 -0.14 -5.73
N GLY A 17 -7.28 -0.30 -5.83
CA GLY A 17 -7.94 -0.73 -7.06
C GLY A 17 -7.81 0.29 -8.20
N ASP A 18 -7.96 1.58 -7.90
CA ASP A 18 -7.85 2.67 -8.88
C ASP A 18 -6.40 2.82 -9.36
N TRP A 19 -5.44 2.75 -8.44
CA TRP A 19 -4.01 2.73 -8.77
C TRP A 19 -3.66 1.54 -9.65
N LEU A 20 -4.17 0.35 -9.32
CA LEU A 20 -3.93 -0.85 -10.13
C LEU A 20 -4.48 -0.76 -11.54
N LYS A 21 -5.63 -0.13 -11.69
CA LYS A 21 -6.24 0.11 -13.00
C LYS A 21 -5.45 1.15 -13.79
N SER A 22 -4.97 2.19 -13.11
CA SER A 22 -4.25 3.30 -13.75
C SER A 22 -2.86 2.90 -14.25
N TYR A 23 -2.17 2.04 -13.51
CA TYR A 23 -0.80 1.57 -13.83
C TYR A 23 -0.78 0.12 -14.31
N HIS A 24 -1.89 -0.39 -14.86
CA HIS A 24 -2.07 -1.81 -15.17
C HIS A 24 -0.91 -2.38 -16.00
N ASP A 25 -0.62 -1.78 -17.16
CA ASP A 25 0.34 -2.33 -18.11
C ASP A 25 1.77 -2.30 -17.57
N GLU A 26 2.14 -1.21 -16.89
CA GLU A 26 3.43 -1.06 -16.22
C GLU A 26 3.61 -2.10 -15.11
N LEU A 27 2.55 -2.37 -14.33
CA LEU A 27 2.59 -3.35 -13.26
C LEU A 27 2.61 -4.79 -13.78
N VAL A 28 1.91 -5.07 -14.88
CA VAL A 28 1.98 -6.37 -15.55
C VAL A 28 3.38 -6.60 -16.12
N ALA A 29 3.99 -5.59 -16.74
CA ALA A 29 5.37 -5.67 -17.24
C ALA A 29 6.38 -5.85 -16.11
N LEU A 30 6.19 -5.17 -14.96
CA LEU A 30 7.11 -5.25 -13.83
C LEU A 30 7.04 -6.58 -13.06
N PHE A 31 5.83 -7.10 -12.84
CA PHE A 31 5.62 -8.29 -11.99
C PHE A 31 5.47 -9.60 -12.76
N GLU A 32 5.25 -9.53 -14.07
CA GLU A 32 5.00 -10.68 -14.95
C GLU A 32 4.01 -11.71 -14.32
N PRO A 33 2.83 -11.28 -13.85
CA PRO A 33 1.94 -12.16 -13.11
C PRO A 33 1.39 -13.28 -14.02
N PRO A 34 1.09 -14.46 -13.47
CA PRO A 34 0.46 -15.54 -14.21
C PRO A 34 -0.81 -15.05 -14.91
N LYS A 35 -0.92 -15.36 -16.21
CA LYS A 35 -2.05 -14.95 -17.06
C LYS A 35 -2.20 -13.42 -17.22
N GLN A 36 -1.15 -12.65 -16.93
CA GLN A 36 -1.14 -11.18 -17.01
C GLN A 36 -2.27 -10.53 -16.21
N ARG A 37 -2.68 -11.17 -15.10
CA ARG A 37 -3.85 -10.75 -14.33
C ARG A 37 -3.45 -10.11 -13.01
N LEU A 38 -3.88 -8.88 -12.83
CA LEU A 38 -3.87 -8.20 -11.54
C LEU A 38 -5.14 -8.55 -10.73
N PRO A 39 -5.07 -8.56 -9.39
CA PRO A 39 -6.22 -8.70 -8.49
C PRO A 39 -7.35 -7.73 -8.80
N SER A 40 -8.58 -8.24 -8.84
CA SER A 40 -9.79 -7.41 -8.91
C SER A 40 -10.08 -6.72 -7.58
N TYR A 41 -10.95 -5.69 -7.61
CA TYR A 41 -11.47 -5.01 -6.41
C TYR A 41 -11.95 -5.98 -5.33
N SER A 42 -12.75 -6.99 -5.70
CA SER A 42 -13.27 -7.99 -4.77
C SER A 42 -12.18 -8.86 -4.15
N THR A 43 -11.07 -9.07 -4.85
CA THR A 43 -9.89 -9.76 -4.32
C THR A 43 -9.12 -8.86 -3.36
N ILE A 44 -8.87 -7.61 -3.74
CA ILE A 44 -8.20 -6.61 -2.88
C ILE A 44 -8.95 -6.44 -1.57
N ARG A 45 -10.27 -6.22 -1.62
CA ARG A 45 -11.14 -6.07 -0.44
C ARG A 45 -11.08 -7.28 0.48
N ARG A 46 -11.21 -8.51 -0.07
CA ARG A 46 -11.16 -9.74 0.73
C ARG A 46 -9.80 -9.96 1.38
N THR A 47 -8.72 -9.61 0.70
CA THR A 47 -7.36 -9.72 1.25
C THR A 47 -7.16 -8.72 2.39
N LEU A 48 -7.55 -7.45 2.21
CA LEU A 48 -7.41 -6.43 3.25
C LEU A 48 -8.25 -6.73 4.49
N LEU A 49 -9.47 -7.25 4.34
CA LEU A 49 -10.30 -7.65 5.48
C LEU A 49 -9.72 -8.81 6.30
N ARG A 50 -8.80 -9.59 5.72
CA ARG A 50 -8.14 -10.72 6.40
C ARG A 50 -6.80 -10.33 7.01
N ILE A 51 -6.30 -9.14 6.70
CA ILE A 51 -5.03 -8.64 7.20
C ILE A 51 -5.27 -7.94 8.54
N ASP A 52 -4.45 -8.27 9.53
CA ASP A 52 -4.35 -7.52 10.77
C ASP A 52 -3.65 -6.19 10.47
N ASP A 53 -4.43 -5.11 10.44
CA ASP A 53 -3.98 -3.78 10.01
C ASP A 53 -2.84 -3.24 10.88
N GLN A 54 -2.86 -3.50 12.19
CA GLN A 54 -1.80 -3.08 13.11
C GLN A 54 -0.49 -3.82 12.83
N LYS A 55 -0.54 -5.15 12.65
CA LYS A 55 0.66 -5.93 12.30
C LYS A 55 1.19 -5.56 10.92
N TYR A 56 0.29 -5.33 9.96
CA TYR A 56 0.67 -4.94 8.60
C TYR A 56 1.35 -3.57 8.58
N SER A 57 0.78 -2.60 9.27
CA SER A 57 1.35 -1.26 9.44
C SER A 57 2.72 -1.31 10.12
N ALA A 58 2.87 -2.10 11.20
CA ALA A 58 4.16 -2.28 11.88
C ALA A 58 5.23 -2.91 10.97
N CYS A 59 4.86 -3.92 10.18
CA CYS A 59 5.77 -4.52 9.18
C CYS A 59 6.16 -3.52 8.08
N LEU A 60 5.22 -2.70 7.62
CA LEU A 60 5.49 -1.65 6.63
C LEU A 60 6.44 -0.59 7.16
N SER A 61 6.20 -0.07 8.38
CA SER A 61 7.08 0.94 8.99
C SER A 61 8.51 0.44 9.15
N ARG A 62 8.68 -0.84 9.51
CA ARG A 62 10.00 -1.50 9.55
C ARG A 62 10.63 -1.64 8.17
N PHE A 63 9.85 -2.04 7.16
CA PHE A 63 10.34 -2.20 5.79
C PHE A 63 10.82 -0.88 5.19
N PHE A 64 10.12 0.23 5.47
CA PHE A 64 10.49 1.56 4.97
C PHE A 64 11.52 2.28 5.84
N TYR A 65 12.07 1.64 6.89
CA TYR A 65 12.99 2.28 7.85
C TYR A 65 12.45 3.61 8.39
N ILE A 66 11.13 3.71 8.61
CA ILE A 66 10.52 4.88 9.23
C ILE A 66 10.73 4.72 10.73
N GLU A 67 11.80 5.31 11.27
CA GLU A 67 11.97 5.48 12.72
C GLU A 67 11.15 6.70 13.18
N PRO A 68 10.01 6.53 13.88
CA PRO A 68 9.36 7.67 14.53
C PRO A 68 10.32 8.25 15.56
N LYS A 69 10.71 9.51 15.40
CA LYS A 69 11.42 10.23 16.47
C LYS A 69 10.46 10.51 17.62
N ALA A 70 10.99 10.54 18.85
CA ALA A 70 10.21 10.89 20.02
C ALA A 70 9.49 12.24 19.79
N ASN A 71 8.16 12.22 19.90
CA ASN A 71 7.20 13.31 19.65
C ASN A 71 6.68 13.47 18.22
N GLU A 72 7.05 12.61 17.28
CA GLU A 72 6.36 12.53 15.98
C GLU A 72 5.20 11.52 16.06
N THR A 73 4.00 12.00 15.75
CA THR A 73 2.88 11.10 15.49
C THR A 73 2.99 10.68 14.03
N ILE A 74 3.26 9.41 13.76
CA ILE A 74 3.13 8.88 12.40
C ILE A 74 1.63 8.91 12.10
N ALA A 75 1.21 9.88 11.30
CA ALA A 75 -0.11 9.94 10.70
C ALA A 75 -0.25 8.75 9.73
N THR A 76 -0.72 7.62 10.24
CA THR A 76 -1.03 6.44 9.42
C THR A 76 -2.29 6.60 8.58
N ASP A 77 -3.02 7.71 8.78
CA ASP A 77 -4.38 8.01 8.33
C ASP A 77 -4.48 8.88 7.06
N GLY A 78 -3.37 9.19 6.39
CA GLY A 78 -3.41 9.70 5.02
C GLY A 78 -2.84 11.10 4.77
N LEU A 79 -2.16 11.71 5.73
CA LEU A 79 -1.16 12.72 5.38
C LEU A 79 0.19 12.05 5.17
N CYS A 80 0.82 12.39 4.04
CA CYS A 80 2.21 12.09 3.76
C CYS A 80 3.06 12.22 5.02
N ALA A 81 4.05 11.33 5.19
CA ALA A 81 5.21 11.59 6.04
C ALA A 81 5.96 12.80 5.46
N THR A 82 5.38 13.98 5.65
CA THR A 82 5.92 15.25 5.23
C THR A 82 6.75 15.70 6.40
N ARG A 83 8.06 15.65 6.22
CA ARG A 83 8.99 16.43 7.02
C ARG A 83 8.57 17.89 6.87
N LEU A 84 7.81 18.41 7.84
CA LEU A 84 7.62 19.85 7.99
C LEU A 84 8.97 20.40 8.46
N LEU A 85 9.75 20.91 7.51
CA LEU A 85 10.75 21.93 7.79
C LEU A 85 10.04 23.24 8.10
#